data_AF-A0A959FD18-F1
#
_entry.id   AF-A0A959FD18-F1
#
_cell.length_a   1.000
_cell.length_b   1.000
_cell.length_c   1.000
_cell.angle_alpha   90.00
_cell.angle_beta   90.00
_cell.angle_gamma   90.00
#
_symmetry.space_group_name_H-M   'P 1'
#
loop_
_entity.id
_entity.type
_entity.pdbx_description
1 polymer ?
#
loop_
_entity_poly.entity_id
_entity_poly.type
_entity_poly.pdbx_seq_one_letter_code
_entity_poly.pdbx_strand_id
1 'polypeptide(L)'
;VEQVSTTETLGIDLERMERDRTYFRCFDQLGEKCKQILSWYFDKVPMKDIADRLETSESFIKKKKFECKNKLISAIHQDPVFRELKNQ
;
A
#
# COMPACT_ATOMS: atom_id res chain seq x y z
N VAL A 1 27.69 17.46 26.37
CA VAL A 1 27.70 16.09 25.86
C VAL A 1 26.33 15.81 25.29
N GLU A 2 26.18 15.91 23.98
CA GLU A 2 25.01 15.40 23.27
C GLU A 2 25.51 15.07 21.86
N GLN A 3 26.16 13.91 21.76
CA GLN A 3 26.41 13.27 20.48
C GLN A 3 25.18 12.43 20.19
N VAL A 4 24.20 13.03 19.50
CA VAL A 4 23.08 12.27 18.92
C VAL A 4 23.58 11.69 17.61
N SER A 5 23.57 10.35 17.54
CA SER A 5 24.25 9.51 16.56
C SER A 5 23.64 9.66 15.15
N THR A 6 24.36 10.31 14.24
CA THR A 6 24.01 10.45 12.81
C THR A 6 23.75 9.10 12.12
N THR A 7 24.27 8.01 12.68
CA THR A 7 24.13 6.64 12.15
C THR A 7 22.74 6.05 12.40
N GLU A 8 22.07 6.43 13.49
CA GLU A 8 20.74 5.91 13.85
C GLU A 8 19.65 6.54 12.97
N THR A 9 19.77 7.83 12.65
CA THR A 9 18.82 8.52 11.76
C THR A 9 18.86 7.98 10.32
N LEU A 10 20.06 7.69 9.79
CA LEU A 10 20.22 7.16 8.44
C LEU A 10 19.64 5.73 8.30
N GLY A 11 19.75 4.89 9.33
CA GLY A 11 19.18 3.54 9.34
C GLY A 11 17.65 3.55 9.24
N ILE A 12 16.99 4.41 10.04
CA ILE A 12 15.52 4.54 10.07
C ILE A 12 14.96 4.98 8.70
N ASP A 13 15.66 5.89 8.02
CA ASP A 13 15.26 6.37 6.70
C ASP A 13 15.37 5.29 5.63
N LEU A 14 16.44 4.48 5.66
CA LEU A 14 16.64 3.37 4.72
C LEU A 14 15.56 2.28 4.88
N GLU A 15 15.23 1.90 6.13
CA GLU A 15 14.17 0.94 6.39
C GLU A 15 12.81 1.44 5.91
N ARG A 16 12.52 2.74 6.08
CA ARG A 16 11.29 3.36 5.57
C ARG A 16 11.23 3.30 4.05
N MET A 17 12.31 3.67 3.37
CA MET A 17 12.40 3.60 1.91
C MET A 17 12.17 2.18 1.39
N GLU A 18 12.70 1.16 2.08
CA GLU A 18 12.54 -0.23 1.66
C GLU A 18 11.11 -0.74 1.86
N ARG A 19 10.44 -0.33 2.95
CA ARG A 19 9.00 -0.56 3.14
C ARG A 19 8.17 0.08 2.03
N ASP A 20 8.47 1.33 1.68
CA ASP A 20 7.76 2.05 0.62
C ASP A 20 7.98 1.38 -0.75
N ARG A 21 9.22 0.98 -1.07
CA ARG A 21 9.55 0.24 -2.29
C ARG A 21 8.80 -1.08 -2.38
N THR A 22 8.76 -1.83 -1.28
CA THR A 22 8.03 -3.09 -1.20
C THR A 22 6.54 -2.86 -1.44
N TYR A 23 5.96 -1.85 -0.79
CA TYR A 23 4.58 -1.46 -1.01
C TYR A 23 4.30 -1.13 -2.49
N PHE A 24 5.09 -0.26 -3.11
CA PHE A 24 4.88 0.15 -4.50
C PHE A 24 5.06 -1.01 -5.49
N ARG A 25 6.05 -1.88 -5.26
CA ARG A 25 6.26 -3.10 -6.07
C ARG A 25 5.05 -4.03 -5.99
N CYS A 26 4.52 -4.28 -4.80
CA CYS A 26 3.33 -5.13 -4.62
C CYS A 26 2.07 -4.45 -5.17
N PHE A 27 1.98 -3.12 -5.06
CA PHE A 27 0.86 -2.34 -5.58
C PHE A 27 0.82 -2.40 -7.12
N ASP A 28 1.97 -2.30 -7.79
CA ASP A 28 2.01 -2.30 -9.25
C ASP A 28 1.59 -3.65 -9.87
N GLN A 29 1.80 -4.75 -9.15
CA GLN A 29 1.36 -6.09 -9.52
C GLN A 29 -0.17 -6.27 -9.45
N LEU A 30 -0.90 -5.34 -8.84
CA LEU A 30 -2.35 -5.38 -8.85
C LEU A 30 -2.87 -5.04 -10.26
N GLY A 31 -3.99 -5.67 -10.63
CA GLY A 31 -4.68 -5.32 -11.87
C GLY A 31 -5.16 -3.85 -11.86
N GLU A 32 -5.24 -3.23 -13.03
CA GLU A 32 -5.50 -1.80 -13.20
C GLU A 32 -6.71 -1.28 -12.39
N LYS A 33 -7.82 -2.01 -12.45
CA LYS A 33 -9.03 -1.66 -11.68
C LYS A 33 -8.80 -1.64 -10.16
N CYS A 34 -7.96 -2.54 -9.64
CA CYS A 34 -7.59 -2.53 -8.23
C CYS A 34 -6.68 -1.36 -7.88
N LYS A 35 -5.71 -1.03 -8.75
CA LYS A 35 -4.83 0.13 -8.57
C LYS A 35 -5.66 1.41 -8.49
N GLN A 36 -6.55 1.63 -9.46
CA GLN A 36 -7.44 2.80 -9.49
C GLN A 36 -8.33 2.94 -8.25
N ILE A 37 -9.03 1.87 -7.86
CA ILE A 37 -9.93 1.90 -6.68
C ILE A 37 -9.14 2.20 -5.41
N LEU A 38 -7.95 1.60 -5.23
CA LEU A 38 -7.13 1.83 -4.05
C LEU A 38 -6.51 3.23 -4.05
N SER A 39 -6.02 3.73 -5.19
CA SER A 39 -5.49 5.10 -5.31
C SER A 39 -6.51 6.14 -4.86
N TRP A 40 -7.73 6.12 -5.42
CA TRP A 40 -8.77 7.05 -5.00
C TRP A 40 -9.20 6.87 -3.55
N TYR A 41 -9.22 5.63 -3.04
CA TYR A 41 -9.50 5.38 -1.62
C TYR A 41 -8.43 6.01 -0.71
N PHE A 42 -7.15 5.90 -1.07
CA PHE A 42 -6.06 6.51 -0.30
C PHE A 42 -6.06 8.04 -0.40
N ASP A 43 -6.50 8.59 -1.53
CA ASP A 43 -6.78 10.01 -1.73
C ASP A 43 -8.06 10.48 -1.02
N LYS A 44 -8.71 9.61 -0.24
CA LYS A 44 -9.94 9.87 0.54
C LYS A 44 -11.15 10.27 -0.32
N VAL A 45 -11.18 9.86 -1.59
CA VAL A 45 -12.35 10.04 -2.45
C VAL A 45 -13.53 9.20 -1.89
N PRO A 46 -14.72 9.78 -1.73
CA PRO A 46 -15.91 9.04 -1.28
C PRO A 46 -16.21 7.83 -2.17
N MET A 47 -16.66 6.71 -1.56
CA MET A 47 -16.95 5.47 -2.31
C MET A 47 -18.05 5.66 -3.36
N LYS A 48 -18.99 6.57 -3.10
CA LYS A 48 -20.03 6.96 -4.04
C LYS A 48 -19.42 7.60 -5.29
N ASP A 49 -18.53 8.58 -5.14
CA ASP A 49 -17.88 9.25 -6.26
C ASP A 49 -16.99 8.30 -7.08
N ILE A 50 -16.34 7.34 -6.43
CA ILE A 50 -15.60 6.27 -7.13
C ILE A 50 -16.55 5.38 -7.93
N ALA A 51 -17.72 5.04 -7.37
CA ALA A 51 -18.72 4.23 -8.04
C ALA A 51 -19.31 4.95 -9.25
N ASP A 52 -19.59 6.25 -9.12
CA ASP A 52 -20.09 7.10 -10.20
C ASP A 52 -19.05 7.20 -11.35
N ARG A 53 -17.76 7.39 -11.03
CA ARG A 53 -16.67 7.43 -12.02
C ARG A 53 -16.46 6.11 -12.77
N LEU A 54 -16.76 4.99 -12.12
CA LEU A 54 -16.60 3.64 -12.68
C LEU A 54 -17.92 3.06 -13.20
N GLU A 55 -18.98 3.88 -13.25
CA GLU A 55 -20.33 3.51 -13.72
C GLU A 55 -20.83 2.20 -13.07
N THR A 56 -20.67 2.12 -11.75
CA THR A 56 -20.99 0.92 -10.97
C THR A 56 -21.66 1.29 -9.65
N SER A 57 -21.99 0.29 -8.83
CA SER A 57 -22.62 0.52 -7.53
C SER A 57 -21.60 0.72 -6.40
N GLU A 58 -21.95 1.53 -5.41
CA GLU A 58 -21.13 1.72 -4.21
C GLU A 58 -20.85 0.38 -3.48
N SER A 59 -21.85 -0.52 -3.45
CA SER A 59 -21.70 -1.87 -2.89
C SER A 59 -20.65 -2.68 -3.63
N PHE A 60 -20.61 -2.59 -4.97
CA PHE A 60 -19.59 -3.24 -5.77
C PHE A 60 -18.20 -2.66 -5.47
N ILE A 61 -18.06 -1.33 -5.38
CA ILE A 61 -16.78 -0.69 -5.02
C ILE A 61 -16.31 -1.08 -3.62
N LYS A 62 -17.20 -1.11 -2.61
CA LYS A 62 -16.86 -1.56 -1.25
C LYS A 62 -16.31 -2.99 -1.25
N LYS A 63 -17.00 -3.91 -1.92
CA LYS A 63 -16.55 -5.30 -2.08
C LYS A 63 -15.21 -5.35 -2.81
N LYS A 64 -15.09 -4.63 -3.92
CA LYS A 64 -13.89 -4.67 -4.76
C LYS A 64 -12.67 -4.09 -4.05
N LYS A 65 -12.83 -2.97 -3.34
CA LYS A 65 -11.81 -2.39 -2.47
C LYS A 65 -11.31 -3.40 -1.45
N PHE A 66 -12.21 -4.12 -0.77
CA PHE A 66 -11.81 -5.14 0.20
C PHE A 66 -11.00 -6.27 -0.45
N GLU A 67 -11.44 -6.79 -1.60
CA GLU A 67 -10.71 -7.79 -2.38
C GLU A 67 -9.31 -7.29 -2.79
N CYS A 68 -9.22 -6.08 -3.35
CA CYS A 68 -7.97 -5.49 -3.80
C CYS A 68 -7.00 -5.25 -2.64
N LYS A 69 -7.51 -4.76 -1.49
CA LYS A 69 -6.71 -4.60 -0.26
C LYS A 69 -6.16 -5.94 0.22
N ASN A 70 -6.97 -6.99 0.26
CA ASN A 70 -6.51 -8.31 0.68
C ASN A 70 -5.44 -8.86 -0.28
N LYS A 71 -5.61 -8.69 -1.59
CA LYS A 71 -4.59 -9.05 -2.58
C LYS A 71 -3.27 -8.32 -2.34
N LEU A 72 -3.34 -7.01 -2.06
CA LEU A 72 -2.15 -6.21 -1.75
C LEU A 72 -1.44 -6.72 -0.49
N ILE A 73 -2.19 -6.98 0.59
CA ILE A 73 -1.65 -7.53 1.84
C ILE A 73 -1.01 -8.90 1.59
N SER A 74 -1.68 -9.79 0.83
CA SER A 74 -1.13 -11.10 0.50
C SER A 74 0.16 -10.99 -0.32
N ALA A 75 0.22 -10.07 -1.29
CA ALA A 75 1.43 -9.83 -2.07
C ALA A 75 2.58 -9.34 -1.18
N ILE A 76 2.32 -8.39 -0.27
CA ILE A 76 3.31 -7.90 0.68
C ILE A 76 3.80 -9.01 1.61
N HIS A 77 2.90 -9.84 2.16
CA HIS A 77 3.30 -10.97 3.02
C HIS A 77 4.10 -12.07 2.30
N GLN A 78 3.94 -12.17 0.98
CA GLN A 78 4.69 -13.10 0.15
C GLN A 78 6.02 -12.53 -0.33
N ASP A 79 6.19 -11.21 -0.25
CA ASP A 79 7.40 -10.53 -0.68
C ASP A 79 8.59 -10.92 0.24
N PRO A 80 9.72 -11.39 -0.34
CA PRO A 80 10.86 -11.83 0.45
C PRO A 80 11.47 -10.71 1.28
N VAL A 81 11.49 -9.47 0.77
CA VAL A 81 12.05 -8.31 1.47
C VAL A 81 11.18 -7.96 2.68
N PHE A 82 9.86 -8.01 2.53
CA PHE A 82 8.96 -7.78 3.67
C PHE A 82 9.15 -8.81 4.79
N ARG A 83 9.42 -10.07 4.45
CA ARG A 83 9.64 -11.14 5.44
C ARG A 83 10.92 -10.90 6.24
N GLU A 84 11.96 -10.38 5.62
CA GLU A 84 13.21 -10.02 6.30
C GLU A 84 13.00 -8.85 7.25
N LEU A 85 12.29 -7.80 6.79
CA LEU A 85 11.97 -6.62 7.61
C LEU A 85 11.08 -6.95 8.83
N LYS A 86 10.21 -7.96 8.76
CA LYS A 86 9.36 -8.36 9.90
C LYS A 86 10.14 -9.06 11.02
N ASN A 87 11.31 -9.63 10.70
CA ASN A 87 12.10 -10.42 11.65
C ASN A 87 13.20 -9.60 12.36
N GLN A 88 13.22 -8.28 12.15
CA GLN A 88 14.02 -7.30 12.90
C GLN A 88 13.20 -6.73 14.06
#